data_AF-A0A560JEM7-F1
#
_entry.id   AF-A0A560JEM7-F1
#
_cell.length_a   1.000
_cell.length_b   1.000
_cell.length_c   1.000
_cell.angle_alpha   90.00
_cell.angle_beta   90.00
_cell.angle_gamma   90.00
#
_symmetry.space_group_name_H-M   'P 1'
#
loop_
_entity.id
_entity.type
_entity.pdbx_description
1 polymer ?
#
loop_
_entity_poly.entity_id
_entity_poly.type
_entity_poly.pdbx_seq_one_letter_code
_entity_poly.pdbx_strand_id
1 'polypeptide(L)'
;MRSLLRTTTRLTVIAGVGLLLTACGDNNPVLGKWEMSKAATKEQQDAAIFGETVEFTAGAMVPSNGFPAVPVTYKHDGDTWFIVTADGHSITAHRTKNDLTLEVPMLGSIPYVKAKG
;
A
#
# COMPACT_ATOMS: atom_id res chain seq x y z
N MET A 1 62.21 -9.19 5.54
CA MET A 1 61.26 -9.03 6.65
C MET A 1 59.97 -8.46 6.09
N ARG A 2 58.85 -8.95 6.63
CA ARG A 2 57.45 -8.73 6.20
C ARG A 2 57.05 -7.25 6.26
N SER A 3 56.09 -6.87 5.41
CA SER A 3 54.91 -6.03 5.74
C SER A 3 54.55 -5.11 4.55
N LEU A 4 53.31 -4.94 4.07
CA LEU A 4 52.02 -5.61 4.22
C LEU A 4 51.16 -5.00 3.08
N LEU A 5 50.43 -5.84 2.35
CA LEU A 5 49.34 -5.41 1.48
C LEU A 5 48.38 -4.49 2.26
N ARG A 6 47.97 -3.37 1.67
CA ARG A 6 46.66 -2.78 1.93
C ARG A 6 46.00 -2.41 0.61
N THR A 7 45.28 -3.39 0.09
CA THR A 7 44.13 -3.21 -0.80
C THR A 7 43.13 -2.30 -0.09
N THR A 8 42.75 -1.19 -0.70
CA THR A 8 41.49 -0.51 -0.34
C THR A 8 40.89 0.12 -1.59
N THR A 9 39.92 -0.63 -2.12
CA THR A 9 38.95 -0.30 -3.16
C THR A 9 38.50 1.15 -3.04
N ARG A 10 38.77 1.97 -4.07
CA ARG A 10 38.12 3.28 -4.18
C ARG A 10 36.66 3.04 -4.53
N LEU A 11 35.78 3.31 -3.56
CA LEU A 11 34.34 3.43 -3.73
C LEU A 11 34.07 4.47 -4.83
N THR A 12 33.52 4.03 -5.96
CA THR A 12 32.91 4.93 -6.93
C THR A 12 31.56 5.35 -6.36
N VAL A 13 31.51 6.53 -5.74
CA VAL A 13 30.26 7.20 -5.39
C VAL A 13 29.58 7.57 -6.71
N ILE A 14 28.55 6.81 -7.08
CA ILE A 14 27.64 7.21 -8.16
C ILE A 14 26.69 8.23 -7.53
N ALA A 15 27.03 9.51 -7.73
CA ALA A 15 26.12 10.63 -7.52
C ALA A 15 25.02 10.55 -8.60
N GLY A 16 24.01 9.72 -8.36
CA GLY A 16 22.78 9.68 -9.14
C GLY A 16 21.87 10.83 -8.71
N VAL A 17 22.20 12.04 -9.15
CA VAL A 17 21.29 13.18 -9.11
C VAL A 17 20.08 12.85 -9.99
N GLY A 18 18.93 12.76 -9.34
CA GLY A 18 17.59 13.04 -9.87
C GLY A 18 17.31 12.63 -11.31
N LEU A 19 16.82 11.42 -11.52
CA LEU A 19 15.69 11.26 -12.43
C LEU A 19 14.42 11.52 -11.62
N LEU A 20 14.04 12.79 -11.54
CA LEU A 20 12.65 13.17 -11.38
C LEU A 20 11.94 12.73 -12.66
N LEU A 21 11.54 11.46 -12.70
CA LEU A 21 10.44 11.06 -13.57
C LEU A 21 9.22 11.76 -12.99
N THR A 22 8.93 12.97 -13.47
CA THR A 22 7.56 13.47 -13.51
C THR A 22 6.78 12.49 -14.39
N ALA A 23 6.38 11.38 -13.79
CA ALA A 23 5.31 10.56 -14.32
C ALA A 23 4.09 11.46 -14.36
N CYS A 24 3.55 11.66 -15.55
CA CYS A 24 2.23 12.24 -15.76
C CYS A 24 1.24 11.46 -14.88
N GLY A 25 0.86 12.03 -13.73
CA GLY A 25 -0.22 11.58 -12.86
C GLY A 25 -0.28 10.07 -12.64
N ASP A 26 0.54 9.54 -11.75
CA ASP A 26 0.22 8.26 -11.11
C ASP A 26 -1.08 8.46 -10.32
N ASN A 27 -2.21 8.27 -10.99
CA ASN A 27 -3.50 8.18 -10.34
C ASN A 27 -3.38 7.02 -9.36
N ASN A 28 -3.31 7.33 -8.07
CA ASN A 28 -3.21 6.33 -7.02
C ASN A 28 -4.33 5.29 -7.23
N PRO A 29 -3.98 4.05 -7.61
CA PRO A 29 -4.95 3.09 -8.09
C PRO A 29 -5.75 2.47 -6.94
N VAL A 30 -5.37 2.75 -5.69
CA VAL A 30 -6.12 2.39 -4.48
C VAL A 30 -7.36 3.28 -4.33
N LEU A 31 -7.36 4.48 -4.91
CA LEU A 31 -8.48 5.40 -4.78
C LEU A 31 -9.76 4.85 -5.44
N GLY A 32 -10.89 5.08 -4.78
CA GLY A 32 -12.21 4.65 -5.18
C GLY A 32 -12.90 3.79 -4.13
N LYS A 33 -14.10 3.32 -4.49
CA LYS A 33 -14.91 2.45 -3.66
C LYS A 33 -14.67 0.98 -4.01
N TRP A 34 -14.54 0.16 -2.97
CA TRP A 34 -14.24 -1.25 -3.05
C TRP A 34 -15.25 -2.04 -2.23
N GLU A 35 -15.60 -3.22 -2.74
CA GLU A 35 -16.52 -4.17 -2.10
C GLU A 35 -15.76 -5.46 -1.83
N MET A 36 -16.01 -6.08 -0.68
CA MET A 36 -15.34 -7.31 -0.32
C MET A 36 -15.60 -8.38 -1.39
N SER A 37 -14.53 -9.04 -1.82
CA SER A 37 -14.61 -10.05 -2.87
C SER A 37 -15.49 -11.21 -2.41
N LYS A 38 -16.37 -11.70 -3.30
CA LYS A 38 -17.14 -12.93 -3.05
C LYS A 38 -16.24 -14.17 -2.93
N ALA A 39 -14.98 -14.07 -3.34
CA ALA A 39 -13.97 -15.11 -3.16
C ALA A 39 -13.30 -15.07 -1.77
N ALA A 40 -13.59 -14.06 -0.93
CA ALA A 40 -13.09 -14.02 0.45
C ALA A 40 -13.61 -15.22 1.24
N THR A 41 -12.74 -15.87 2.01
CA THR A 41 -13.15 -16.97 2.90
C THR A 41 -14.01 -16.44 4.06
N LYS A 42 -14.72 -17.33 4.74
CA LYS A 42 -15.52 -16.98 5.92
C LYS A 42 -14.66 -16.28 6.98
N GLU A 43 -13.45 -16.76 7.20
CA GLU A 43 -12.49 -16.20 8.15
C GLU A 43 -12.07 -14.79 7.74
N GLN A 44 -11.83 -14.54 6.45
CA GLN A 44 -11.50 -13.20 5.95
C GLN A 44 -12.67 -12.22 6.07
N GLN A 45 -13.90 -12.69 5.85
CA GLN A 45 -15.11 -11.89 6.02
C GLN A 45 -15.33 -11.51 7.48
N ASP A 46 -15.18 -12.48 8.39
CA ASP A 46 -15.35 -12.25 9.83
C ASP A 46 -14.19 -11.39 10.40
N ALA A 47 -13.02 -11.42 9.78
CA ALA A 47 -11.87 -10.57 10.09
C ALA A 47 -11.85 -9.23 9.33
N ALA A 48 -12.86 -8.93 8.50
CA ALA A 48 -12.87 -7.74 7.66
C ALA A 48 -13.03 -6.46 8.48
N ILE A 49 -11.91 -5.95 8.98
CA ILE A 49 -11.87 -4.77 9.87
C ILE A 49 -12.32 -3.47 9.20
N PHE A 50 -12.54 -3.44 7.89
CA PHE A 50 -13.05 -2.27 7.18
C PHE A 50 -14.53 -2.44 6.78
N GLY A 51 -15.13 -3.60 7.06
CA GLY A 51 -16.50 -3.94 6.67
C GLY A 51 -16.59 -4.47 5.23
N GLU A 52 -17.82 -4.69 4.77
CA GLU A 52 -18.10 -5.22 3.43
C GLU A 52 -17.70 -4.26 2.31
N THR A 53 -17.61 -2.95 2.59
CA THR A 53 -17.15 -1.96 1.62
C THR A 53 -16.18 -0.98 2.27
N VAL A 54 -15.25 -0.47 1.48
CA VAL A 54 -14.32 0.57 1.90
C VAL A 54 -14.11 1.55 0.76
N GLU A 55 -14.15 2.84 1.08
CA GLU A 55 -13.85 3.91 0.12
C GLU A 55 -12.54 4.60 0.48
N PHE A 56 -11.66 4.73 -0.51
CA PHE A 56 -10.40 5.45 -0.41
C PHE A 56 -10.46 6.73 -1.24
N THR A 57 -10.28 7.86 -0.57
CA THR A 57 -10.18 9.19 -1.18
C THR A 57 -8.76 9.73 -1.00
N ALA A 58 -8.43 10.88 -1.59
CA ALA A 58 -7.06 11.43 -1.54
C ALA A 58 -6.49 11.62 -0.12
N GLY A 59 -7.32 11.67 0.93
CA GLY A 59 -6.85 11.86 2.32
C GLY A 59 -7.64 11.09 3.38
N ALA A 60 -8.57 10.22 2.99
CA ALA A 60 -9.40 9.49 3.95
C ALA A 60 -9.75 8.09 3.47
N MET A 61 -9.80 7.16 4.42
CA MET A 61 -10.39 5.84 4.31
C MET A 61 -11.75 5.84 5.02
N VAL A 62 -12.81 5.43 4.34
CA VAL A 62 -14.17 5.35 4.88
C VAL A 62 -14.59 3.88 4.91
N PRO A 63 -14.45 3.18 6.05
CA PRO A 63 -14.90 1.81 6.20
C PRO A 63 -16.42 1.74 6.43
N SER A 64 -17.08 0.67 6.00
CA SER A 64 -18.53 0.47 6.20
C SER A 64 -18.89 -0.31 7.46
N ASN A 65 -17.90 -0.64 8.30
CA ASN A 65 -18.09 -1.35 9.57
C ASN A 65 -18.63 -0.45 10.71
N GLY A 66 -19.03 0.78 10.42
CA GLY A 66 -19.54 1.74 11.40
C GLY A 66 -18.47 2.60 12.09
N PHE A 67 -17.18 2.40 11.79
CA PHE A 67 -16.13 3.31 12.26
C PHE A 67 -16.14 4.62 11.46
N PRO A 68 -15.74 5.74 12.09
CA PRO A 68 -15.62 7.01 11.39
C PRO A 68 -14.54 6.97 10.31
N ALA A 69 -14.61 7.91 9.37
CA ALA A 69 -13.57 8.10 8.37
C ALA A 69 -12.21 8.31 9.05
N VAL A 70 -11.20 7.59 8.58
CA VAL A 70 -9.83 7.63 9.10
C VAL A 70 -8.98 8.46 8.15
N PRO A 71 -8.28 9.51 8.63
CA PRO A 71 -7.33 10.23 7.80
C PRO A 71 -6.17 9.31 7.41
N VAL A 72 -5.84 9.30 6.12
CA VAL A 72 -4.76 8.48 5.58
C VAL A 72 -3.90 9.28 4.61
N THR A 73 -2.66 8.83 4.47
CA THR A 73 -1.75 9.25 3.42
C THR A 73 -1.32 8.04 2.61
N TYR A 74 -0.90 8.26 1.37
CA TYR A 74 -0.49 7.18 0.48
C TYR A 74 0.99 7.32 0.16
N LYS A 75 1.70 6.18 0.21
CA LYS A 75 3.08 6.04 -0.24
C LYS A 75 3.13 4.84 -1.19
N HIS A 76 4.14 4.78 -2.04
CA HIS A 76 4.37 3.60 -2.87
C HIS A 76 5.86 3.34 -3.04
N ASP A 77 6.20 2.08 -3.27
CA ASP A 77 7.53 1.62 -3.66
C ASP A 77 7.38 0.62 -4.81
N GLY A 78 7.81 1.04 -6.00
CA GLY A 78 7.45 0.37 -7.25
C GLY A 78 5.92 0.24 -7.41
N ASP A 79 5.46 -0.99 -7.60
CA ASP A 79 4.04 -1.34 -7.76
C ASP A 79 3.28 -1.50 -6.43
N THR A 80 4.00 -1.51 -5.31
CA THR A 80 3.39 -1.71 -3.98
C THR A 80 2.92 -0.39 -3.40
N TRP A 81 1.66 -0.33 -2.99
CA TRP A 81 1.09 0.85 -2.34
C TRP A 81 0.95 0.64 -0.84
N PHE A 82 1.12 1.71 -0.08
CA PHE A 82 1.01 1.74 1.37
C PHE A 82 0.00 2.82 1.76
N ILE A 83 -1.03 2.41 2.50
CA ILE A 83 -2.02 3.30 3.10
C ILE A 83 -1.59 3.52 4.54
N VAL A 84 -1.13 4.73 4.85
CA VAL A 84 -0.59 5.08 6.15
C VAL A 84 -1.62 5.91 6.90
N THR A 85 -2.14 5.38 8.00
CA THR A 85 -3.08 6.06 8.88
C THR A 85 -2.38 7.13 9.72
N ALA A 86 -3.14 8.09 10.25
CA ALA A 86 -2.59 9.20 11.03
C ALA A 86 -1.81 8.77 12.29
N ASP A 87 -2.11 7.61 12.86
CA ASP A 87 -1.41 6.99 13.99
C ASP A 87 -0.14 6.22 13.57
N GLY A 88 0.20 6.20 12.28
CA GLY A 88 1.43 5.64 11.74
C GLY A 88 1.36 4.16 11.37
N HIS A 89 0.20 3.51 11.50
CA HIS A 89 0.01 2.16 10.98
C HIS A 89 0.00 2.16 9.44
N SER A 90 0.56 1.11 8.85
CA SER A 90 0.63 0.96 7.40
C SER A 90 -0.12 -0.29 6.98
N ILE A 91 -1.03 -0.14 6.03
CA ILE A 91 -1.73 -1.23 5.34
C ILE A 91 -1.12 -1.33 3.95
N THR A 92 -0.66 -2.53 3.58
CA THR A 92 -0.13 -2.75 2.23
C THR A 92 -1.31 -3.01 1.28
N ALA A 93 -1.31 -2.33 0.14
CA ALA A 93 -2.32 -2.44 -0.89
C ALA A 93 -1.71 -3.02 -2.16
N HIS A 94 -2.14 -4.23 -2.51
CA HIS A 94 -1.78 -4.89 -3.76
C HIS A 94 -2.94 -4.74 -4.73
N ARG A 95 -2.75 -3.92 -5.77
CA ARG A 95 -3.81 -3.57 -6.72
C ARG A 95 -3.54 -4.22 -8.08
N THR A 96 -4.57 -4.85 -8.64
CA THR A 96 -4.69 -5.15 -10.07
C THR A 96 -5.86 -4.35 -10.68
N LYS A 97 -6.15 -4.50 -11.97
CA LYS A 97 -7.14 -3.67 -12.70
C LYS A 97 -8.43 -3.43 -11.91
N ASN A 98 -9.05 -4.51 -11.41
CA ASN A 98 -10.32 -4.48 -10.69
C ASN A 98 -10.26 -5.09 -9.29
N ASP A 99 -9.13 -5.65 -8.88
CA ASP A 99 -8.97 -6.32 -7.58
C ASP A 99 -8.02 -5.51 -6.69
N LEU A 100 -8.29 -5.52 -5.40
CA LEU A 100 -7.49 -4.89 -4.37
C LEU A 100 -7.36 -5.86 -3.21
N THR A 101 -6.14 -6.25 -2.86
CA THR A 101 -5.87 -6.99 -1.63
C THR A 101 -5.26 -6.06 -0.61
N LEU A 102 -5.91 -5.92 0.55
CA LEU A 102 -5.39 -5.17 1.68
C LEU A 102 -4.72 -6.13 2.65
N GLU A 103 -3.42 -5.95 2.90
CA GLU A 103 -2.70 -6.69 3.91
C GLU A 103 -2.53 -5.82 5.15
N VAL A 104 -3.15 -6.27 6.22
CA VAL A 104 -3.10 -5.59 7.51
C VAL A 104 -2.15 -6.37 8.40
N PRO A 105 -1.09 -5.73 8.94
CA PRO A 105 -0.14 -6.40 9.83
C PRO A 105 -0.86 -7.14 10.95
N MET A 106 -0.45 -8.38 11.20
CA MET A 106 -1.02 -9.29 12.23
C MET A 106 -2.47 -9.76 12.01
N LEU A 107 -3.21 -9.16 11.07
CA LEU A 107 -4.60 -9.53 10.77
C LEU A 107 -4.75 -10.28 9.43
N GLY A 108 -3.75 -10.20 8.56
CA GLY A 108 -3.70 -10.93 7.31
C GLY A 108 -4.24 -10.13 6.12
N SER A 109 -4.61 -10.86 5.06
CA SER A 109 -4.97 -10.26 3.78
C SER A 109 -6.48 -10.36 3.52
N ILE A 110 -7.10 -9.24 3.15
CA ILE A 110 -8.53 -9.13 2.87
C ILE A 110 -8.72 -8.72 1.41
N PRO A 111 -9.36 -9.57 0.57
CA PRO A 111 -9.56 -9.27 -0.84
C PRO A 111 -10.82 -8.45 -1.08
N TYR A 112 -10.69 -7.43 -1.92
CA TYR A 112 -11.75 -6.55 -2.40
C TYR A 112 -11.75 -6.50 -3.92
N VAL A 113 -12.90 -6.13 -4.48
CA VAL A 113 -13.11 -5.85 -5.90
C VAL A 113 -13.67 -4.45 -6.05
N LYS A 114 -13.40 -3.81 -7.19
CA LYS A 114 -13.89 -2.45 -7.44
C LYS A 114 -15.43 -2.44 -7.44
N ALA A 115 -16.02 -1.52 -6.67
CA ALA A 115 -17.47 -1.38 -6.59
C ALA A 115 -18.03 -1.02 -7.98
N LYS A 116 -19.14 -1.64 -8.36
CA LYS A 116 -19.89 -1.22 -9.55
C LYS A 116 -20.78 -0.05 -9.14
N GLY A 117 -20.55 1.12 -9.76
CA GLY A 117 -21.42 2.29 -9.60
C GLY A 117 -22.80 2.08 -10.18
#